data_AF-B8J083-F1
#
_entry.id   AF-B8J083-F1
#
_cell.length_a   1.000
_cell.length_b   1.000
_cell.length_c   1.000
_cell.angle_alpha   90.00
_cell.angle_beta   90.00
_cell.angle_gamma   90.00
#
_symmetry.space_group_name_H-M   'P 1'
#
loop_
_entity.id
_entity.type
_entity.pdbx_description
1 polymer ?
#
loop_
_entity_poly.entity_id
_entity_poly.type
_entity_poly.pdbx_seq_one_letter_code
_entity_poly.pdbx_strand_id
1 'polypeptide(L)'
;MTQTQQPVFQAVFSTKTDSGNDVAPILCDIEARINGRRFAMLAPGGPEREKAVITALHSDQLNSSLPVLLGCGMGYALRLLLQRCPGPMAVVEKEQELQKISGVLAGLPAEERQRIHLIFAKEADETLRQLTRWQMRHSGLRLLPVALPFYLRLDRAYYGSLQKELIASTRFDFWGRAAGPRFTGGQPRVLLLTSKYFLMGELEGACRKLGIEHRLVRIEDNSVACTDFVEQLLEAVISFRPDCCITLNHMGVDVEGILMDLLAQLQLPLASWFVDNPHLIIHLYSRCISPWTALFTWDADNIESLRDTGFKHVFYLPLGTDPDRFHPGRGAEAPDSWQADISFVGNSMLYKVGGRLKHGRFPRQLLLPFLEVSHAFMKSDQRSVADFLHDSFPAVFAHYQALPDNEARLAYETAITWQATRLYRNGCVRRLLPLHPLIVGDNGWRSEFRREVVQPRYMDALSYYTDLPRFYCRSNINFNCTSKQMKGAVNQRVFDVPAAGAFVLTDWRRQMEQLFDPDEMVCYRDPDEAPELARYYLAHPQKRRHIAQRARRRVLACHTWAHRLQSLLEQMRQVYGTPVTKKIAERGPDA
;
A
#
# COMPACT_ATOMS: atom_id res chain seq x y z
N MET A 1 18.07 46.79 -10.26
CA MET A 1 17.55 45.63 -11.01
C MET A 1 17.84 45.85 -12.48
N THR A 2 18.98 45.36 -12.97
CA THR A 2 19.25 45.31 -14.42
C THR A 2 18.27 44.33 -15.04
N GLN A 3 17.36 44.82 -15.90
CA GLN A 3 16.54 43.95 -16.74
C GLN A 3 17.49 43.09 -17.58
N THR A 4 17.54 41.79 -17.31
CA THR A 4 18.26 40.82 -18.14
C THR A 4 17.60 40.84 -19.52
N GLN A 5 18.27 41.40 -20.52
CA GLN A 5 17.76 41.36 -21.89
C GLN A 5 17.68 39.90 -22.34
N GLN A 6 16.55 39.52 -22.94
CA GLN A 6 16.42 38.22 -23.57
C GLN A 6 17.41 38.11 -24.75
N PRO A 7 18.07 36.95 -24.93
CA PRO A 7 18.97 36.76 -26.05
C PRO A 7 18.20 36.80 -27.38
N VAL A 8 18.79 37.47 -28.36
CA VAL A 8 18.31 37.46 -29.74
C VAL A 8 19.23 36.57 -30.57
N PHE A 9 18.64 35.69 -31.37
CA PHE A 9 19.37 34.73 -32.19
C PHE A 9 19.23 35.05 -33.67
N GLN A 10 20.34 34.97 -34.41
CA GLN A 10 20.37 35.21 -35.84
C GLN A 10 20.99 34.00 -36.56
N ALA A 11 20.26 33.48 -37.53
CA ALA A 11 20.74 32.45 -38.45
C ALA A 11 21.89 32.98 -39.32
N VAL A 12 22.97 32.20 -39.46
CA VAL A 12 24.07 32.47 -40.37
C VAL A 12 24.07 31.39 -41.45
N PHE A 13 24.00 31.80 -42.70
CA PHE A 13 23.96 30.90 -43.86
C PHE A 13 25.28 30.96 -44.63
N SER A 14 25.71 29.82 -45.17
CA SER A 14 26.89 29.74 -46.04
C SER A 14 26.58 30.32 -47.42
N THR A 15 27.51 31.07 -48.01
CA THR A 15 27.41 31.67 -49.35
C THR A 15 28.19 30.91 -50.43
N LYS A 16 28.58 29.65 -50.21
CA LYS A 16 29.34 28.89 -51.22
C LYS A 16 28.49 28.60 -52.48
N THR A 17 28.69 29.42 -53.51
CA THR A 17 28.38 29.12 -54.91
C THR A 17 29.57 28.40 -55.53
N ASP A 18 29.52 27.07 -55.61
CA ASP A 18 30.34 26.31 -56.56
C ASP A 18 29.40 25.79 -57.66
N SER A 19 29.61 26.29 -58.88
CA SER A 19 28.96 25.87 -60.13
C SER A 19 27.42 25.95 -60.20
N GLY A 20 26.90 27.10 -60.63
CA GLY A 20 25.76 27.19 -61.58
C GLY A 20 24.37 26.67 -61.21
N ASN A 21 24.14 26.09 -60.04
CA ASN A 21 22.80 25.68 -59.59
C ASN A 21 22.40 26.48 -58.34
N ASP A 22 21.15 26.97 -58.33
CA ASP A 22 20.48 27.57 -57.17
C ASP A 22 20.37 26.52 -56.04
N VAL A 23 21.38 26.45 -55.18
CA VAL A 23 21.34 25.63 -53.96
C VAL A 23 20.77 26.51 -52.85
N ALA A 24 19.70 26.02 -52.20
CA ALA A 24 19.09 26.70 -51.06
C ALA A 24 20.14 27.01 -49.97
N PRO A 25 20.10 28.21 -49.35
CA PRO A 25 21.09 28.60 -48.35
C PRO A 25 21.11 27.63 -47.17
N ILE A 26 22.29 27.07 -46.88
CA ILE A 26 22.49 26.10 -45.80
C ILE A 26 22.86 26.84 -44.51
N LEU A 27 22.07 26.65 -43.46
CA LEU A 27 22.35 27.17 -42.13
C LEU A 27 23.69 26.58 -41.63
N CYS A 28 24.68 27.43 -41.42
CA CYS A 28 26.03 27.02 -41.02
C CYS A 28 26.39 27.41 -39.59
N ASP A 29 25.73 28.42 -39.02
CA ASP A 29 25.94 28.83 -37.63
C ASP A 29 24.71 29.59 -37.09
N ILE A 30 24.68 29.79 -35.78
CA ILE A 30 23.74 30.69 -35.11
C ILE A 30 24.54 31.65 -34.26
N GLU A 31 24.20 32.93 -34.36
CA GLU A 31 24.79 33.99 -33.56
C GLU A 31 23.84 34.44 -32.47
N ALA A 32 24.33 34.53 -31.23
CA ALA A 32 23.60 35.12 -30.12
C ALA A 32 24.03 36.57 -29.87
N ARG A 33 23.05 37.41 -29.58
CA ARG A 33 23.24 38.76 -29.05
C ARG A 33 22.55 38.89 -27.70
N ILE A 34 23.32 39.18 -26.66
CA ILE A 34 22.81 39.37 -25.30
C ILE A 34 23.68 40.37 -24.55
N ASN A 35 23.06 41.35 -23.89
CA ASN A 35 23.75 42.40 -23.11
C ASN A 35 24.90 43.08 -23.88
N GLY A 36 24.68 43.40 -25.15
CA GLY A 36 25.69 44.03 -26.02
C GLY A 36 26.84 43.13 -26.49
N ARG A 37 26.88 41.85 -26.06
CA ARG A 37 27.85 40.85 -26.52
C ARG A 37 27.29 40.08 -27.71
N ARG A 38 28.14 39.87 -28.72
CA ARG A 38 27.86 39.08 -29.93
C ARG A 38 28.82 37.91 -29.98
N PHE A 39 28.32 36.69 -30.10
CA PHE A 39 29.15 35.52 -30.28
C PHE A 39 28.44 34.41 -31.04
N ALA A 40 29.22 33.72 -31.87
CA ALA A 40 28.78 32.58 -32.63
C ALA A 40 28.73 31.29 -31.79
N MET A 41 27.84 30.39 -32.19
CA MET A 41 27.69 29.06 -31.61
C MET A 41 28.88 28.18 -31.97
N LEU A 42 29.19 28.09 -33.27
CA LEU A 42 30.22 27.20 -33.79
C LEU A 42 31.52 27.92 -34.18
N ALA A 43 31.48 29.13 -34.73
CA ALA A 43 32.69 29.82 -35.17
C ALA A 43 33.64 30.16 -34.00
N PRO A 44 34.98 30.13 -34.23
CA PRO A 44 35.66 29.71 -35.46
C PRO A 44 35.84 28.18 -35.60
N GLY A 45 35.50 27.39 -34.57
CA GLY A 45 35.81 25.95 -34.51
C GLY A 45 34.85 25.02 -35.28
N GLY A 46 33.73 25.54 -35.79
CA GLY A 46 32.76 24.77 -36.55
C GLY A 46 32.10 23.64 -35.74
N PRO A 47 31.60 22.59 -36.41
CA PRO A 47 30.94 21.45 -35.77
C PRO A 47 31.73 20.77 -34.65
N GLU A 48 33.07 20.85 -34.70
CA GLU A 48 33.95 20.22 -33.71
C GLU A 48 33.80 20.82 -32.31
N ARG A 49 33.29 22.06 -32.17
CA ARG A 49 32.98 22.64 -30.85
C ARG A 49 31.92 21.87 -30.08
N GLU A 50 30.98 21.27 -30.80
CA GLU A 50 29.94 20.42 -30.20
C GLU A 50 30.44 18.98 -30.05
N LYS A 51 31.02 18.41 -31.12
CA LYS A 51 31.46 17.02 -31.12
C LYS A 51 32.54 16.73 -30.07
N ALA A 52 33.48 17.65 -29.85
CA ALA A 52 34.57 17.48 -28.88
C ALA A 52 34.07 17.14 -27.47
N VAL A 53 32.91 17.68 -27.06
CA VAL A 53 32.31 17.41 -25.74
C VAL A 53 31.88 15.95 -25.62
N ILE A 54 31.41 15.35 -26.72
CA ILE A 54 31.01 13.94 -26.77
C ILE A 54 32.25 13.04 -26.91
N THR A 55 33.20 13.41 -27.76
CA THR A 55 34.44 12.64 -27.99
C THR A 55 35.26 12.47 -26.71
N ALA A 56 35.21 13.46 -25.80
CA ALA A 56 35.87 13.38 -24.49
C ALA A 56 35.25 12.35 -23.52
N LEU A 57 34.05 11.83 -23.79
CA LEU A 57 33.38 10.85 -22.92
C LEU A 57 33.80 9.41 -23.26
N HIS A 58 34.08 8.62 -22.22
CA HIS A 58 34.39 7.20 -22.37
C HIS A 58 33.13 6.38 -22.66
N SER A 59 33.25 5.32 -23.45
CA SER A 59 32.12 4.44 -23.80
C SER A 59 31.48 3.80 -22.57
N ASP A 60 32.26 3.45 -21.55
CA ASP A 60 31.75 2.89 -20.29
C ASP A 60 30.85 3.88 -19.54
N GLN A 61 31.18 5.18 -19.59
CA GLN A 61 30.34 6.22 -18.99
C GLN A 61 29.01 6.30 -19.73
N LEU A 62 29.01 6.28 -21.06
CA LEU A 62 27.79 6.37 -21.87
C LEU A 62 26.88 5.14 -21.73
N ASN A 63 27.45 3.97 -21.49
CA ASN A 63 26.70 2.71 -21.35
C ASN A 63 26.11 2.49 -19.95
N SER A 64 26.65 3.15 -18.92
CA SER A 64 26.25 2.98 -17.51
C SER A 64 25.56 4.21 -16.91
N SER A 65 25.15 5.16 -17.75
CA SER A 65 24.54 6.42 -17.33
C SER A 65 23.42 6.86 -18.27
N LEU A 66 22.73 7.91 -17.88
CA LEU A 66 21.68 8.59 -18.62
C LEU A 66 22.21 9.94 -19.11
N PRO A 67 22.60 10.06 -20.40
CA PRO A 67 23.12 11.31 -20.93
C PRO A 67 22.10 12.43 -20.87
N VAL A 68 22.51 13.60 -20.38
CA VAL A 68 21.70 14.82 -20.32
C VAL A 68 22.42 15.91 -21.10
N LEU A 69 22.00 16.15 -22.34
CA LEU A 69 22.56 17.21 -23.17
C LEU A 69 21.95 18.56 -22.78
N LEU A 70 22.79 19.48 -22.30
CA LEU A 70 22.39 20.83 -21.91
C LEU A 70 22.59 21.78 -23.11
N GLY A 71 21.47 22.06 -23.78
CA GLY A 71 21.40 22.76 -25.05
C GLY A 71 21.56 21.82 -26.25
N CYS A 72 20.70 21.97 -27.26
CA CYS A 72 20.72 21.08 -28.42
C CYS A 72 21.67 21.57 -29.54
N GLY A 73 21.96 22.86 -29.58
CA GLY A 73 22.88 23.50 -30.52
C GLY A 73 22.46 23.32 -31.98
N MET A 74 23.46 23.16 -32.86
CA MET A 74 23.28 22.79 -34.27
C MET A 74 23.11 21.27 -34.46
N GLY A 75 23.08 20.51 -33.36
CA GLY A 75 22.75 19.09 -33.33
C GLY A 75 23.90 18.16 -33.67
N TYR A 76 25.14 18.65 -33.79
CA TYR A 76 26.29 17.78 -34.06
C TYR A 76 26.62 16.91 -32.84
N ALA A 77 26.57 17.48 -31.64
CA ALA A 77 26.71 16.71 -30.41
C ALA A 77 25.58 15.69 -30.24
N LEU A 78 24.32 16.10 -30.45
CA LEU A 78 23.16 15.23 -30.29
C LEU A 78 23.22 14.02 -31.24
N ARG A 79 23.51 14.23 -32.53
CA ARG A 79 23.65 13.13 -33.51
C ARG A 79 24.78 12.18 -33.14
N LEU A 80 25.93 12.70 -32.71
CA LEU A 80 27.05 11.86 -32.27
C LEU A 80 26.72 11.07 -30.99
N LEU A 81 25.95 11.68 -30.07
CA LEU A 81 25.50 11.01 -28.85
C LEU A 81 24.48 9.90 -29.15
N LEU A 82 23.53 10.12 -30.06
CA LEU A 82 22.57 9.11 -30.55
C LEU A 82 23.25 7.91 -31.22
N GLN A 83 24.37 8.14 -31.91
CA GLN A 83 25.19 7.10 -32.53
C GLN A 83 25.99 6.29 -31.49
N ARG A 84 26.55 6.95 -30.47
CA ARG A 84 27.44 6.31 -29.48
C ARG A 84 26.72 5.67 -28.31
N CYS A 85 25.50 6.10 -28.00
CA CYS A 85 24.68 5.56 -26.94
C CYS A 85 23.39 5.02 -27.58
N PRO A 86 23.04 3.72 -27.46
CA PRO A 86 21.77 3.17 -27.94
C PRO A 86 20.61 3.39 -26.94
N GLY A 87 20.92 3.78 -25.70
CA GLY A 87 19.94 3.99 -24.63
C GLY A 87 19.14 5.30 -24.73
N PRO A 88 18.27 5.56 -23.74
CA PRO A 88 17.52 6.81 -23.64
C PRO A 88 18.43 7.97 -23.21
N MET A 89 18.12 9.18 -23.65
CA MET A 89 18.82 10.41 -23.27
C MET A 89 17.86 11.57 -23.05
N ALA A 90 18.31 12.61 -22.35
CA ALA A 90 17.55 13.85 -22.18
C ALA A 90 18.23 15.02 -22.90
N VAL A 91 17.42 15.95 -23.41
CA VAL A 91 17.88 17.24 -23.95
C VAL A 91 17.15 18.34 -23.22
N VAL A 92 17.92 19.22 -22.57
CA VAL A 92 17.42 20.41 -21.89
C VAL A 92 17.64 21.61 -22.80
N GLU A 93 16.56 22.25 -23.24
CA GLU A 93 16.62 23.39 -24.16
C GLU A 93 15.70 24.49 -23.64
N LYS A 94 16.27 25.49 -22.97
CA LYS A 94 15.49 26.63 -22.47
C LYS A 94 15.07 27.57 -23.61
N GLU A 95 15.90 27.70 -24.64
CA GLU A 95 15.72 28.67 -25.71
C GLU A 95 15.01 28.05 -26.92
N GLN A 96 13.67 27.96 -26.84
CA GLN A 96 12.85 27.41 -27.93
C GLN A 96 13.08 28.09 -29.29
N GLU A 97 13.45 29.37 -29.32
CA GLU A 97 13.78 30.09 -30.57
C GLU A 97 15.00 29.47 -31.28
N LEU A 98 15.99 28.94 -30.55
CA LEU A 98 17.11 28.22 -31.17
C LEU A 98 16.64 26.94 -31.89
N GLN A 99 15.60 26.28 -31.38
CA GLN A 99 15.01 25.11 -32.06
C GLN A 99 14.24 25.50 -33.30
N LYS A 100 13.54 26.64 -33.29
CA LYS A 100 12.86 27.16 -34.47
C LYS A 100 13.84 27.50 -35.59
N ILE A 101 15.02 28.03 -35.24
CA ILE A 101 16.08 28.37 -36.21
C ILE A 101 16.82 27.13 -36.69
N SER A 102 17.31 26.29 -35.77
CA SER A 102 18.17 25.15 -36.09
C SER A 102 17.40 23.97 -36.69
N GLY A 103 16.13 23.79 -36.33
CA GLY A 103 15.29 22.69 -36.77
C GLY A 103 15.77 21.30 -36.33
N VAL A 104 16.76 21.21 -35.43
CA VAL A 104 17.47 19.96 -35.14
C VAL A 104 16.52 18.87 -34.65
N LEU A 105 15.77 19.14 -33.58
CA LEU A 105 14.88 18.15 -32.97
C LEU A 105 13.74 17.73 -33.91
N ALA A 106 13.19 18.68 -34.68
CA ALA A 106 12.13 18.41 -35.65
C ALA A 106 12.63 17.58 -36.84
N GLY A 107 13.90 17.77 -37.23
CA GLY A 107 14.54 17.06 -38.33
C GLY A 107 15.02 15.64 -38.01
N LEU A 108 14.89 15.17 -36.76
CA LEU A 108 15.29 13.82 -36.39
C LEU A 108 14.27 12.76 -36.85
N PRO A 109 14.72 11.55 -37.25
CA PRO A 109 13.87 10.39 -37.45
C PRO A 109 12.96 10.12 -36.25
N ALA A 110 11.78 9.56 -36.49
CA ALA A 110 10.81 9.30 -35.42
C ALA A 110 11.36 8.34 -34.34
N GLU A 111 12.14 7.33 -34.76
CA GLU A 111 12.78 6.36 -33.87
C GLU A 111 13.80 7.01 -32.94
N GLU A 112 14.61 7.94 -33.45
CA GLU A 112 15.57 8.69 -32.63
C GLU A 112 14.86 9.65 -31.67
N ARG A 113 13.76 10.28 -32.10
CA ARG A 113 12.95 11.16 -31.24
C ARG A 113 12.34 10.43 -30.05
N GLN A 114 11.92 9.17 -30.22
CA GLN A 114 11.36 8.37 -29.11
C GLN A 114 12.38 8.10 -28.00
N ARG A 115 13.68 8.16 -28.32
CA ARG A 115 14.77 7.95 -27.36
C ARG A 115 15.14 9.20 -26.58
N ILE A 116 14.58 10.36 -26.94
CA ILE A 116 14.91 11.65 -26.36
C ILE A 116 13.80 12.15 -25.43
N HIS A 117 14.15 12.38 -24.17
CA HIS A 117 13.32 13.12 -23.22
C HIS A 117 13.61 14.63 -23.31
N LEU A 118 12.65 15.40 -23.85
CA LEU A 118 12.80 16.84 -24.06
C LEU A 118 12.30 17.66 -22.88
N ILE A 119 13.10 18.63 -22.43
CA ILE A 119 12.77 19.53 -21.32
C ILE A 119 12.96 20.98 -21.76
N PHE A 120 11.89 21.78 -21.68
CA PHE A 120 11.87 23.21 -22.04
C PHE A 120 11.65 24.14 -20.84
N ALA A 121 11.90 23.66 -19.61
CA ALA A 121 11.64 24.46 -18.41
C ALA A 121 12.54 25.70 -18.37
N LYS A 122 12.02 26.81 -17.85
CA LYS A 122 12.76 28.09 -17.73
C LYS A 122 13.57 28.21 -16.45
N GLU A 123 13.16 27.47 -15.42
CA GLU A 123 13.76 27.46 -14.08
C GLU A 123 14.57 26.18 -13.86
N ALA A 124 15.75 26.30 -13.25
CA ALA A 124 16.68 25.19 -13.06
C ALA A 124 16.09 24.09 -12.16
N ASP A 125 15.42 24.48 -11.07
CA ASP A 125 14.78 23.56 -10.13
C ASP A 125 13.72 22.67 -10.80
N GLU A 126 12.95 23.25 -11.73
CA GLU A 126 11.93 22.49 -12.47
C GLU A 126 12.57 21.49 -13.44
N THR A 127 13.65 21.89 -14.11
CA THR A 127 14.45 20.98 -14.95
C THR A 127 15.00 19.82 -14.12
N LEU A 128 15.53 20.08 -12.93
CA LEU A 128 16.09 19.04 -12.05
C LEU A 128 15.01 18.06 -11.57
N ARG A 129 13.82 18.55 -11.22
CA ARG A 129 12.68 17.67 -10.88
C ARG A 129 12.31 16.78 -12.07
N GLN A 130 12.23 17.32 -13.28
CA GLN A 130 11.91 16.53 -14.47
C GLN A 130 13.00 15.49 -14.78
N LEU A 131 14.28 15.87 -14.68
CA LEU A 131 15.40 14.96 -14.86
C LEU A 131 15.42 13.85 -13.80
N THR A 132 15.09 14.16 -12.54
CA THR A 132 14.99 13.17 -11.46
C THR A 132 13.85 12.19 -11.73
N ARG A 133 12.67 12.68 -12.16
CA ARG A 133 11.54 11.82 -12.57
C ARG A 133 11.93 10.89 -13.71
N TRP A 134 12.63 11.42 -14.70
CA TRP A 134 13.13 10.64 -15.84
C TRP A 134 14.15 9.60 -15.39
N GLN A 135 15.08 9.96 -14.50
CA GLN A 135 16.06 9.06 -13.90
C GLN A 135 15.40 7.84 -13.23
N MET A 136 14.35 8.08 -12.43
CA MET A 136 13.63 7.02 -11.72
C MET A 136 12.94 6.04 -12.68
N ARG A 137 12.38 6.52 -13.80
CA ARG A 137 11.77 5.65 -14.84
C ARG A 137 12.80 4.76 -15.56
N HIS A 138 14.08 5.11 -15.48
CA HIS A 138 15.17 4.38 -16.11
C HIS A 138 16.12 3.75 -15.08
N SER A 139 15.54 3.08 -14.08
CA SER A 139 16.27 2.28 -13.08
C SER A 139 17.25 3.08 -12.21
N GLY A 140 17.05 4.40 -12.07
CA GLY A 140 17.90 5.22 -11.20
C GLY A 140 19.34 5.40 -11.69
N LEU A 141 19.63 5.08 -12.96
CA LEU A 141 20.97 5.24 -13.55
C LEU A 141 21.49 6.68 -13.38
N ARG A 142 22.81 6.84 -13.26
CA ARG A 142 23.41 8.16 -12.99
C ARG A 142 23.15 9.12 -14.14
N LEU A 143 22.72 10.35 -13.87
CA LEU A 143 22.61 11.39 -14.90
C LEU A 143 24.02 11.86 -15.31
N LEU A 144 24.32 11.87 -16.61
CA LEU A 144 25.59 12.32 -17.15
C LEU A 144 25.39 13.67 -17.86
N PRO A 145 25.67 14.81 -17.19
CA PRO A 145 25.49 16.12 -17.80
C PRO A 145 26.55 16.38 -18.88
N VAL A 146 26.09 16.73 -20.07
CA VAL A 146 26.90 17.11 -21.23
C VAL A 146 26.54 18.53 -21.61
N ALA A 147 27.33 19.51 -21.17
CA ALA A 147 27.06 20.92 -21.43
C ALA A 147 27.77 21.43 -22.68
N LEU A 148 27.01 22.02 -23.61
CA LEU A 148 27.60 22.67 -24.77
C LEU A 148 28.21 24.03 -24.40
N PRO A 149 29.46 24.34 -24.81
CA PRO A 149 30.14 25.59 -24.44
C PRO A 149 29.40 26.88 -24.84
N PHE A 150 28.55 26.84 -25.87
CA PHE A 150 27.72 27.97 -26.25
C PHE A 150 26.69 28.31 -25.16
N TYR A 151 26.01 27.30 -24.62
CA TYR A 151 24.93 27.49 -23.65
C TYR A 151 25.47 27.94 -22.28
N LEU A 152 26.66 27.47 -21.89
CA LEU A 152 27.36 27.97 -20.70
C LEU A 152 27.77 29.45 -20.82
N ARG A 153 27.98 29.96 -22.04
CA ARG A 153 28.25 31.38 -22.31
C ARG A 153 26.96 32.20 -22.43
N LEU A 154 25.90 31.58 -22.97
CA LEU A 154 24.59 32.18 -23.18
C LEU A 154 23.90 32.50 -21.84
N ASP A 155 23.81 31.50 -20.97
CA ASP A 155 23.23 31.66 -19.64
C ASP A 155 23.93 30.75 -18.63
N ARG A 156 25.01 31.26 -18.06
CA ARG A 156 25.78 30.56 -17.03
C ARG A 156 24.97 30.33 -15.74
N ALA A 157 24.02 31.22 -15.43
CA ALA A 157 23.23 31.11 -14.20
C ALA A 157 22.27 29.92 -14.28
N TYR A 158 21.74 29.62 -15.46
CA TYR A 158 20.87 28.47 -15.71
C TYR A 158 21.65 27.20 -16.08
N TYR A 159 22.40 27.20 -17.19
CA TYR A 159 23.07 25.98 -17.66
C TYR A 159 24.27 25.59 -16.81
N GLY A 160 24.98 26.57 -16.25
CA GLY A 160 26.11 26.32 -15.37
C GLY A 160 25.71 25.81 -13.99
N SER A 161 24.59 26.28 -13.42
CA SER A 161 24.04 25.73 -12.17
C SER A 161 23.56 24.30 -12.38
N LEU A 162 22.77 24.05 -13.43
CA LEU A 162 22.33 22.70 -13.80
C LEU A 162 23.51 21.73 -13.99
N GLN A 163 24.54 22.12 -14.74
CA GLN A 163 25.72 21.28 -14.90
C GLN A 163 26.37 20.96 -13.54
N LYS A 164 26.54 21.96 -12.67
CA LYS A 164 27.16 21.80 -11.36
C LYS A 164 26.35 20.88 -10.46
N GLU A 165 25.03 21.05 -10.43
CA GLU A 165 24.11 20.26 -9.60
C GLU A 165 24.00 18.82 -10.09
N LEU A 166 23.92 18.61 -11.41
CA LEU A 166 23.95 17.27 -12.00
C LEU A 166 25.29 16.57 -11.73
N ILE A 167 26.43 17.28 -11.82
CA ILE A 167 27.73 16.70 -11.42
C ILE A 167 27.75 16.39 -9.92
N ALA A 168 27.18 17.25 -9.07
CA ALA A 168 27.13 17.01 -7.63
C ALA A 168 26.26 15.79 -7.29
N SER A 169 25.13 15.60 -7.98
CA SER A 169 24.26 14.44 -7.79
C SER A 169 24.90 13.12 -8.24
N THR A 170 25.83 13.13 -9.22
CA THR A 170 26.62 11.92 -9.57
C THR A 170 27.55 11.45 -8.46
N ARG A 171 27.91 12.32 -7.51
CA ARG A 171 28.75 11.98 -6.34
C ARG A 171 27.94 11.45 -5.16
N PHE A 172 26.61 11.58 -5.21
CA PHE A 172 25.72 11.08 -4.17
C PHE A 172 25.26 9.69 -4.57
N ASP A 173 25.91 8.65 -4.02
CA ASP A 173 25.42 7.28 -4.14
C ASP A 173 24.20 7.10 -3.23
N PHE A 174 23.06 7.67 -3.65
CA PHE A 174 21.79 7.56 -2.94
C PHE A 174 21.47 6.09 -2.68
N TRP A 175 21.53 5.26 -3.72
CA TRP A 175 21.17 3.85 -3.64
C TRP A 175 22.12 3.07 -2.75
N GLY A 176 23.43 3.28 -2.83
CA GLY A 176 24.39 2.68 -1.91
C GLY A 176 24.28 3.16 -0.46
N ARG A 177 23.70 4.35 -0.21
CA ARG A 177 23.41 4.85 1.15
C ARG A 177 22.06 4.40 1.69
N ALA A 178 21.08 4.19 0.81
CA ALA A 178 19.71 3.84 1.15
C ALA A 178 19.52 2.33 1.27
N ALA A 179 20.20 1.56 0.43
CA ALA A 179 20.32 0.11 0.54
C ALA A 179 21.42 -0.22 1.56
N GLY A 180 21.10 -1.10 2.52
CA GLY A 180 22.02 -1.48 3.57
C GLY A 180 21.47 -2.62 4.41
N PRO A 181 22.33 -3.25 5.23
CA PRO A 181 21.91 -4.34 6.10
C PRO A 181 20.81 -3.87 7.06
N ARG A 182 19.71 -4.63 7.10
CA ARG A 182 18.54 -4.37 7.96
C ARG A 182 18.67 -5.14 9.27
N PHE A 183 18.01 -4.63 10.30
CA PHE A 183 17.94 -5.18 11.65
C PHE A 183 19.32 -5.33 12.32
N THR A 184 20.25 -4.41 12.06
CA THR A 184 21.63 -4.48 12.60
C THR A 184 21.73 -4.11 14.09
N GLY A 185 20.78 -3.32 14.60
CA GLY A 185 20.71 -2.91 16.00
C GLY A 185 19.88 -3.83 16.90
N GLY A 186 19.91 -3.54 18.20
CA GLY A 186 19.08 -4.23 19.20
C GLY A 186 17.59 -4.00 18.96
N GLN A 187 17.15 -2.74 18.86
CA GLN A 187 15.77 -2.37 18.54
C GLN A 187 15.64 -1.90 17.08
N PRO A 188 14.62 -2.38 16.34
CA PRO A 188 14.42 -1.98 14.95
C PRO A 188 13.78 -0.59 14.84
N ARG A 189 14.07 0.12 13.74
CA ARG A 189 13.39 1.36 13.35
C ARG A 189 12.32 1.05 12.33
N VAL A 190 11.08 1.50 12.56
CA VAL A 190 9.93 1.06 11.77
C VAL A 190 9.30 2.22 11.00
N LEU A 191 9.16 2.08 9.68
CA LEU A 191 8.39 3.01 8.87
C LEU A 191 6.95 2.49 8.72
N LEU A 192 5.96 3.27 9.14
CA LEU A 192 4.55 2.93 9.03
C LEU A 192 3.96 3.55 7.77
N LEU A 193 3.28 2.76 6.95
CA LEU A 193 2.67 3.19 5.68
C LEU A 193 1.15 3.06 5.74
N THR A 194 0.42 4.07 5.25
CA THR A 194 -1.05 4.03 5.20
C THR A 194 -1.65 5.01 4.21
N SER A 195 -2.83 4.71 3.66
CA SER A 195 -3.71 5.67 2.96
C SER A 195 -4.96 6.03 3.79
N LYS A 196 -4.78 6.23 5.11
CA LYS A 196 -5.82 6.55 6.13
C LYS A 196 -6.61 5.34 6.65
N TYR A 197 -5.90 4.29 7.06
CA TYR A 197 -6.52 3.18 7.79
C TYR A 197 -6.70 3.50 9.27
N PHE A 198 -7.87 3.16 9.83
CA PHE A 198 -8.24 3.60 11.18
C PHE A 198 -7.34 2.99 12.27
N LEU A 199 -6.95 1.71 12.16
CA LEU A 199 -6.19 0.97 13.17
C LEU A 199 -4.68 1.32 13.28
N MET A 200 -4.21 2.37 12.58
CA MET A 200 -2.81 2.79 12.69
C MET A 200 -2.45 3.30 14.09
N GLY A 201 -3.42 3.85 14.83
CA GLY A 201 -3.21 4.34 16.19
C GLY A 201 -2.81 3.25 17.18
N GLU A 202 -3.38 2.05 17.05
CA GLU A 202 -3.02 0.87 17.83
C GLU A 202 -1.58 0.41 17.58
N LEU A 203 -1.15 0.45 16.32
CA LEU A 203 0.21 0.09 15.91
C LEU A 203 1.24 1.12 16.40
N GLU A 204 0.97 2.42 16.24
CA GLU A 204 1.80 3.49 16.82
C GLU A 204 1.85 3.39 18.36
N GLY A 205 0.72 3.05 18.99
CA GLY A 205 0.65 2.81 20.44
C GLY A 205 1.52 1.64 20.89
N ALA A 206 1.51 0.54 20.14
CA ALA A 206 2.40 -0.59 20.37
C ALA A 206 3.88 -0.22 20.21
N CYS A 207 4.23 0.55 19.16
CA CYS A 207 5.60 1.04 18.99
C CYS A 207 6.04 1.86 20.22
N ARG A 208 5.23 2.82 20.68
CA ARG A 208 5.53 3.63 21.86
C ARG A 208 5.73 2.78 23.12
N LYS A 209 4.85 1.80 23.36
CA LYS A 209 4.93 0.89 24.52
C LYS A 209 6.20 0.04 24.52
N LEU A 210 6.65 -0.38 23.35
CA LEU A 210 7.87 -1.19 23.17
C LEU A 210 9.15 -0.35 23.07
N GLY A 211 9.05 0.99 23.09
CA GLY A 211 10.19 1.88 22.87
C GLY A 211 10.74 1.84 21.44
N ILE A 212 9.94 1.37 20.47
CA ILE A 212 10.34 1.25 19.07
C ILE A 212 10.23 2.62 18.40
N GLU A 213 11.36 3.09 17.88
CA GLU A 213 11.40 4.29 17.06
C GLU A 213 10.61 4.05 15.78
N HIS A 214 9.65 4.93 15.48
CA HIS A 214 8.79 4.80 14.32
C HIS A 214 8.49 6.15 13.68
N ARG A 215 8.19 6.12 12.38
CA ARG A 215 7.70 7.28 11.62
C ARG A 215 6.52 6.87 10.76
N LEU A 216 5.50 7.70 10.66
CA LEU A 216 4.34 7.48 9.80
C LEU A 216 4.50 8.26 8.49
N VAL A 217 4.32 7.57 7.37
CA VAL A 217 4.21 8.17 6.03
C VAL A 217 2.80 7.88 5.50
N ARG A 218 2.11 8.94 5.09
CA ARG A 218 0.73 8.86 4.58
C ARG A 218 0.73 9.00 3.07
N ILE A 219 -0.05 8.16 2.40
CA ILE A 219 -0.30 8.24 0.97
C ILE A 219 -1.66 8.92 0.79
N GLU A 220 -1.67 10.04 0.08
CA GLU A 220 -2.89 10.74 -0.28
C GLU A 220 -3.41 10.27 -1.65
N ASP A 221 -4.72 10.16 -1.81
CA ASP A 221 -5.37 9.51 -2.97
C ASP A 221 -5.33 10.31 -4.31
N ASN A 222 -4.45 11.29 -4.46
CA ASN A 222 -4.43 12.17 -5.63
C ASN A 222 -3.16 12.00 -6.49
N SER A 223 -3.28 12.08 -7.82
CA SER A 223 -2.17 11.86 -8.77
C SER A 223 -0.96 12.81 -8.61
N VAL A 224 -1.16 14.01 -8.06
CA VAL A 224 -0.09 14.95 -7.67
C VAL A 224 0.67 14.45 -6.43
N ALA A 225 0.00 13.74 -5.52
CA ALA A 225 0.56 13.23 -4.27
C ALA A 225 1.50 12.03 -4.45
N CYS A 226 1.49 11.36 -5.61
CA CYS A 226 2.43 10.26 -5.87
C CYS A 226 3.89 10.73 -5.89
N THR A 227 4.15 11.97 -6.36
CA THR A 227 5.51 12.53 -6.35
C THR A 227 5.93 12.91 -4.93
N ASP A 228 5.07 13.64 -4.21
CA ASP A 228 5.34 14.06 -2.83
C ASP A 228 5.52 12.84 -1.90
N PHE A 229 4.76 11.77 -2.14
CA PHE A 229 4.91 10.51 -1.40
C PHE A 229 6.28 9.86 -1.63
N VAL A 230 6.71 9.74 -2.90
CA VAL A 230 8.03 9.16 -3.20
C VAL A 230 9.13 10.00 -2.56
N GLU A 231 9.05 11.33 -2.64
CA GLU A 231 10.02 12.22 -1.99
C GLU A 231 10.04 12.02 -0.46
N GLN A 232 8.87 12.02 0.19
CA GLN A 232 8.76 11.77 1.64
C GLN A 232 9.29 10.39 2.04
N LEU A 233 9.01 9.36 1.24
CA LEU A 233 9.51 8.01 1.49
C LEU A 233 11.04 7.97 1.39
N LEU A 234 11.63 8.53 0.34
CA LEU A 234 13.08 8.55 0.16
C LEU A 234 13.78 9.40 1.23
N GLU A 235 13.22 10.54 1.60
CA GLU A 235 13.70 11.37 2.71
C GLU A 235 13.64 10.59 4.03
N ALA A 236 12.55 9.89 4.30
CA ALA A 236 12.43 9.02 5.47
C ALA A 236 13.47 7.91 5.42
N VAL A 237 13.70 7.25 4.29
CA VAL A 237 14.69 6.17 4.18
C VAL A 237 16.10 6.69 4.50
N ILE A 238 16.49 7.86 4.01
CA ILE A 238 17.82 8.42 4.30
C ILE A 238 17.95 8.90 5.74
N SER A 239 17.00 9.72 6.20
CA SER A 239 17.08 10.40 7.50
C SER A 239 16.76 9.48 8.67
N PHE A 240 15.78 8.60 8.48
CA PHE A 240 15.27 7.69 9.49
C PHE A 240 15.80 6.26 9.35
N ARG A 241 16.49 5.89 8.26
CA ARG A 241 17.13 4.58 8.10
C ARG A 241 16.32 3.40 8.67
N PRO A 242 15.08 3.19 8.22
CA PRO A 242 14.22 2.13 8.74
C PRO A 242 14.80 0.75 8.45
N ASP A 243 14.51 -0.20 9.34
CA ASP A 243 14.80 -1.62 9.16
C ASP A 243 13.70 -2.32 8.34
N CYS A 244 12.46 -1.86 8.48
CA CYS A 244 11.34 -2.34 7.67
C CYS A 244 10.22 -1.30 7.55
N CYS A 245 9.34 -1.53 6.59
CA CYS A 245 8.03 -0.90 6.48
C CYS A 245 6.95 -1.81 7.07
N ILE A 246 5.91 -1.24 7.68
CA ILE A 246 4.70 -1.95 8.08
C ILE A 246 3.47 -1.25 7.51
N THR A 247 2.55 -2.02 6.92
CA THR A 247 1.22 -1.60 6.51
C THR A 247 0.15 -2.55 7.06
N LEU A 248 -1.05 -2.03 7.31
CA LEU A 248 -2.23 -2.83 7.66
C LEU A 248 -3.11 -3.06 6.43
N ASN A 249 -3.54 -4.31 6.20
CA ASN A 249 -4.40 -4.70 5.08
C ASN A 249 -3.86 -4.24 3.71
N HIS A 250 -2.55 -4.17 3.54
CA HIS A 250 -1.91 -3.67 2.31
C HIS A 250 -2.31 -2.24 1.90
N MET A 251 -2.91 -1.47 2.83
CA MET A 251 -3.37 -0.12 2.56
C MET A 251 -2.18 0.84 2.45
N GLY A 252 -2.19 1.70 1.44
CA GLY A 252 -1.00 2.50 1.10
C GLY A 252 0.06 1.70 0.35
N VAL A 253 -0.32 0.62 -0.32
CA VAL A 253 0.45 0.09 -1.45
C VAL A 253 -0.33 0.44 -2.72
N ASP A 254 0.37 0.76 -3.80
CA ASP A 254 -0.26 1.08 -5.08
C ASP A 254 -0.56 -0.21 -5.88
N VAL A 255 -1.62 -0.16 -6.70
CA VAL A 255 -2.11 -1.32 -7.47
C VAL A 255 -1.14 -1.70 -8.58
N GLU A 256 -0.41 -0.72 -9.10
CA GLU A 256 0.54 -0.79 -10.20
C GLU A 256 1.90 -1.39 -9.80
N GLY A 257 2.23 -1.40 -8.50
CA GLY A 257 3.45 -1.98 -7.93
C GLY A 257 4.67 -1.05 -7.91
N ILE A 258 4.50 0.25 -8.14
CA ILE A 258 5.56 1.27 -8.11
C ILE A 258 6.25 1.33 -6.75
N LEU A 259 5.49 1.33 -5.65
CA LEU A 259 6.04 1.27 -4.30
C LEU A 259 6.79 -0.03 -4.08
N MET A 260 6.27 -1.14 -4.59
CA MET A 260 6.89 -2.46 -4.42
C MET A 260 8.24 -2.53 -5.13
N ASP A 261 8.33 -2.00 -6.36
CA ASP A 261 9.57 -1.88 -7.12
C ASP A 261 10.56 -0.96 -6.39
N LEU A 262 10.08 0.16 -5.84
CA LEU A 262 10.91 1.10 -5.09
C LEU A 262 11.48 0.46 -3.82
N LEU A 263 10.66 -0.22 -3.02
CA LEU A 263 11.09 -0.92 -1.81
C LEU A 263 12.08 -2.04 -2.15
N ALA A 264 11.89 -2.74 -3.27
CA ALA A 264 12.83 -3.75 -3.74
C ALA A 264 14.19 -3.15 -4.14
N GLN A 265 14.22 -2.00 -4.82
CA GLN A 265 15.46 -1.28 -5.13
C GLN A 265 16.17 -0.79 -3.86
N LEU A 266 15.41 -0.34 -2.86
CA LEU A 266 15.93 0.08 -1.56
C LEU A 266 16.35 -1.10 -0.67
N GLN A 267 16.04 -2.35 -1.06
CA GLN A 267 16.18 -3.53 -0.20
C GLN A 267 15.55 -3.29 1.19
N LEU A 268 14.39 -2.65 1.20
CA LEU A 268 13.65 -2.27 2.40
C LEU A 268 12.44 -3.18 2.52
N PRO A 269 12.44 -4.13 3.46
CA PRO A 269 11.38 -5.13 3.55
C PRO A 269 10.05 -4.53 4.03
N LEU A 270 8.96 -5.00 3.45
CA LEU A 270 7.58 -4.64 3.79
C LEU A 270 6.92 -5.80 4.56
N ALA A 271 6.44 -5.52 5.77
CA ALA A 271 5.47 -6.35 6.46
C ALA A 271 4.06 -5.87 6.14
N SER A 272 3.25 -6.70 5.49
CA SER A 272 1.82 -6.43 5.31
C SER A 272 1.01 -7.25 6.30
N TRP A 273 0.48 -6.59 7.33
CA TRP A 273 -0.29 -7.23 8.38
C TRP A 273 -1.80 -7.11 8.11
N PHE A 274 -2.40 -8.24 7.78
CA PHE A 274 -3.82 -8.35 7.51
C PHE A 274 -4.60 -8.57 8.80
N VAL A 275 -5.58 -7.69 9.03
CA VAL A 275 -6.64 -7.80 10.04
C VAL A 275 -8.01 -8.07 9.38
N ASP A 276 -8.01 -8.25 8.05
CA ASP A 276 -9.14 -8.68 7.23
C ASP A 276 -8.68 -9.81 6.28
N ASN A 277 -9.57 -10.41 5.48
CA ASN A 277 -9.18 -11.50 4.58
C ASN A 277 -8.27 -10.99 3.44
N PRO A 278 -7.01 -11.44 3.35
CA PRO A 278 -6.06 -10.99 2.33
C PRO A 278 -6.53 -11.30 0.90
N HIS A 279 -7.29 -12.37 0.66
CA HIS A 279 -7.82 -12.70 -0.66
C HIS A 279 -8.83 -11.64 -1.16
N LEU A 280 -9.52 -10.94 -0.27
CA LEU A 280 -10.41 -9.83 -0.65
C LEU A 280 -9.68 -8.53 -0.96
N ILE A 281 -8.36 -8.49 -0.76
CA ILE A 281 -7.55 -7.28 -0.88
C ILE A 281 -6.48 -7.48 -1.94
N ILE A 282 -5.61 -8.48 -1.79
CA ILE A 282 -4.40 -8.68 -2.61
C ILE A 282 -4.73 -8.92 -4.08
N HIS A 283 -5.87 -9.54 -4.41
CA HIS A 283 -6.26 -9.78 -5.81
C HIS A 283 -6.60 -8.50 -6.60
N LEU A 284 -6.72 -7.36 -5.92
CA LEU A 284 -6.84 -6.05 -6.56
C LEU A 284 -5.49 -5.51 -7.05
N TYR A 285 -4.37 -6.14 -6.68
CA TYR A 285 -3.01 -5.66 -6.96
C TYR A 285 -2.34 -6.51 -8.04
N SER A 286 -1.70 -5.85 -9.01
CA SER A 286 -1.12 -6.53 -10.19
C SER A 286 0.32 -6.98 -10.00
N ARG A 287 1.10 -6.28 -9.17
CA ARG A 287 2.55 -6.48 -8.96
C ARG A 287 2.95 -6.40 -7.48
N CYS A 288 2.27 -7.15 -6.62
CA CYS A 288 2.50 -7.14 -5.17
C CYS A 288 3.46 -8.23 -4.67
N ILE A 289 3.79 -9.22 -5.50
CA ILE A 289 4.69 -10.32 -5.15
C ILE A 289 6.13 -9.83 -5.24
N SER A 290 6.84 -9.82 -4.11
CA SER A 290 8.24 -9.42 -4.03
C SER A 290 8.96 -10.25 -2.96
N PRO A 291 10.24 -10.60 -3.14
CA PRO A 291 11.04 -11.24 -2.09
C PRO A 291 11.19 -10.34 -0.85
N TRP A 292 11.02 -9.02 -1.01
CA TRP A 292 11.06 -8.04 0.07
C TRP A 292 9.71 -7.86 0.78
N THR A 293 8.73 -8.74 0.52
CA THR A 293 7.41 -8.68 1.16
C THR A 293 7.16 -9.91 2.03
N ALA A 294 6.77 -9.67 3.28
CA ALA A 294 6.22 -10.67 4.17
C ALA A 294 4.76 -10.36 4.50
N LEU A 295 3.88 -11.37 4.37
CA LEU A 295 2.48 -11.26 4.74
C LEU A 295 2.26 -11.86 6.13
N PHE A 296 1.49 -11.15 6.95
CA PHE A 296 1.04 -11.62 8.26
C PHE A 296 -0.47 -11.71 8.22
N THR A 297 -1.02 -12.92 8.27
CA THR A 297 -2.47 -13.15 8.19
C THR A 297 -3.03 -13.59 9.53
N TRP A 298 -4.15 -12.99 9.92
CA TRP A 298 -4.83 -13.28 11.17
C TRP A 298 -5.61 -14.61 11.15
N ASP A 299 -5.76 -15.22 9.97
CA ASP A 299 -6.39 -16.52 9.78
C ASP A 299 -5.38 -17.49 9.12
N ALA A 300 -4.96 -18.50 9.88
CA ALA A 300 -4.00 -19.51 9.44
C ALA A 300 -4.49 -20.29 8.21
N ASP A 301 -5.81 -20.29 7.95
CA ASP A 301 -6.43 -20.91 6.79
C ASP A 301 -5.92 -20.35 5.44
N ASN A 302 -5.40 -19.11 5.43
CA ASN A 302 -4.94 -18.41 4.23
C ASN A 302 -3.46 -18.65 3.89
N ILE A 303 -2.69 -19.32 4.75
CA ILE A 303 -1.23 -19.36 4.61
C ILE A 303 -0.80 -20.11 3.34
N GLU A 304 -1.39 -21.29 3.14
CA GLU A 304 -1.06 -22.16 2.01
C GLU A 304 -1.47 -21.51 0.68
N SER A 305 -2.72 -21.05 0.58
CA SER A 305 -3.21 -20.36 -0.62
C SER A 305 -2.39 -19.12 -0.97
N LEU A 306 -1.98 -18.32 0.01
CA LEU A 306 -1.11 -17.15 -0.26
C LEU A 306 0.29 -17.57 -0.73
N ARG A 307 0.85 -18.67 -0.21
CA ARG A 307 2.13 -19.19 -0.69
C ARG A 307 2.03 -19.72 -2.12
N ASP A 308 0.92 -20.39 -2.44
CA ASP A 308 0.65 -20.87 -3.79
C ASP A 308 0.52 -19.73 -4.81
N THR A 309 0.05 -18.55 -4.37
CA THR A 309 0.08 -17.34 -5.24
C THR A 309 1.48 -16.78 -5.49
N GLY A 310 2.52 -17.25 -4.79
CA GLY A 310 3.93 -16.87 -5.00
C GLY A 310 4.59 -16.10 -3.85
N PHE A 311 3.86 -15.79 -2.76
CA PHE A 311 4.47 -15.15 -1.59
C PHE A 311 5.35 -16.14 -0.82
N LYS A 312 6.66 -15.88 -0.79
CA LYS A 312 7.63 -16.74 -0.09
C LYS A 312 7.50 -16.68 1.43
N HIS A 313 7.09 -15.52 1.96
CA HIS A 313 7.06 -15.25 3.39
C HIS A 313 5.63 -14.94 3.82
N VAL A 314 4.95 -15.95 4.37
CA VAL A 314 3.58 -15.83 4.88
C VAL A 314 3.53 -16.45 6.27
N PHE A 315 3.08 -15.67 7.25
CA PHE A 315 3.08 -16.00 8.67
C PHE A 315 1.68 -15.85 9.28
N TYR A 316 1.36 -16.74 10.23
CA TYR A 316 0.20 -16.56 11.09
C TYR A 316 0.46 -15.46 12.10
N LEU A 317 -0.44 -14.48 12.20
CA LEU A 317 -0.38 -13.45 13.23
C LEU A 317 -1.81 -13.05 13.64
N PRO A 318 -2.36 -13.61 14.73
CA PRO A 318 -3.74 -13.36 15.14
C PRO A 318 -3.98 -11.88 15.48
N LEU A 319 -5.26 -11.50 15.56
CA LEU A 319 -5.65 -10.17 16.01
C LEU A 319 -5.15 -9.88 17.44
N GLY A 320 -5.16 -8.61 17.82
CA GLY A 320 -4.77 -8.14 19.14
C GLY A 320 -5.65 -7.00 19.64
N THR A 321 -5.69 -6.80 20.95
CA THR A 321 -6.41 -5.70 21.59
C THR A 321 -5.46 -4.60 22.06
N ASP A 322 -5.97 -3.37 22.16
CA ASP A 322 -5.27 -2.29 22.84
C ASP A 322 -5.80 -2.14 24.27
N PRO A 323 -5.01 -2.50 25.30
CA PRO A 323 -5.46 -2.47 26.70
C PRO A 323 -5.64 -1.05 27.25
N ASP A 324 -5.12 0.00 26.59
CA ASP A 324 -5.35 1.39 27.03
C ASP A 324 -6.74 1.88 26.59
N ARG A 325 -7.24 1.25 25.52
CA ARG A 325 -8.57 1.48 24.98
C ARG A 325 -9.58 0.59 25.69
N PHE A 326 -9.38 -0.72 25.66
CA PHE A 326 -10.29 -1.70 26.26
C PHE A 326 -9.84 -2.10 27.65
N HIS A 327 -10.45 -1.48 28.67
CA HIS A 327 -10.24 -1.82 30.07
C HIS A 327 -11.50 -1.56 30.92
N PRO A 328 -11.65 -2.21 32.08
CA PRO A 328 -12.88 -2.16 32.89
C PRO A 328 -13.32 -0.76 33.32
N GLY A 329 -12.39 0.19 33.41
CA GLY A 329 -12.66 1.56 33.88
C GLY A 329 -13.52 2.41 32.94
N ARG A 330 -13.67 2.02 31.66
CA ARG A 330 -14.44 2.80 30.67
C ARG A 330 -15.96 2.74 30.87
N GLY A 331 -16.46 1.69 31.53
CA GLY A 331 -17.91 1.48 31.66
C GLY A 331 -18.64 2.53 32.50
N ALA A 332 -17.95 3.26 33.38
CA ALA A 332 -18.57 4.22 34.31
C ALA A 332 -19.22 5.41 33.60
N GLU A 333 -18.70 5.80 32.45
CA GLU A 333 -19.23 6.93 31.69
C GLU A 333 -20.42 6.52 30.80
N ALA A 334 -20.69 5.22 30.62
CA ALA A 334 -21.67 4.74 29.64
C ALA A 334 -23.13 5.06 30.05
N PRO A 335 -24.02 5.42 29.10
CA PRO A 335 -25.45 5.60 29.37
C PRO A 335 -26.10 4.36 29.98
N ASP A 336 -27.09 4.56 30.86
CA ASP A 336 -27.86 3.46 31.46
C ASP A 336 -28.70 2.70 30.43
N SER A 337 -29.11 3.35 29.34
CA SER A 337 -29.82 2.71 28.23
C SER A 337 -29.02 1.57 27.57
N TRP A 338 -27.70 1.52 27.77
CA TRP A 338 -26.82 0.48 27.22
C TRP A 338 -26.80 -0.80 28.06
N GLN A 339 -27.42 -0.80 29.25
CA GLN A 339 -27.48 -2.00 30.09
C GLN A 339 -28.28 -3.11 29.40
N ALA A 340 -27.72 -4.33 29.41
CA ALA A 340 -28.36 -5.50 28.82
C ALA A 340 -27.94 -6.81 29.51
N ASP A 341 -28.87 -7.76 29.61
CA ASP A 341 -28.50 -9.12 30.01
C ASP A 341 -27.69 -9.81 28.91
N ILE A 342 -28.13 -9.66 27.67
CA ILE A 342 -27.42 -10.15 26.50
C ILE A 342 -27.37 -9.01 25.48
N SER A 343 -26.19 -8.75 24.94
CA SER A 343 -26.06 -7.88 23.77
C SER A 343 -25.41 -8.59 22.60
N PHE A 344 -25.73 -8.14 21.40
CA PHE A 344 -25.04 -8.53 20.18
C PHE A 344 -24.68 -7.27 19.41
N VAL A 345 -23.39 -7.06 19.15
CA VAL A 345 -22.89 -5.93 18.36
C VAL A 345 -22.48 -6.43 16.99
N GLY A 346 -23.09 -5.94 15.91
CA GLY A 346 -22.66 -6.31 14.56
C GLY A 346 -23.53 -5.74 13.45
N ASN A 347 -22.98 -5.68 12.24
CA ASN A 347 -23.73 -5.28 11.05
C ASN A 347 -24.67 -6.42 10.61
N SER A 348 -25.89 -6.10 10.19
CA SER A 348 -26.89 -7.03 9.66
C SER A 348 -26.49 -7.65 8.33
N MET A 349 -25.52 -7.05 7.64
CA MET A 349 -25.08 -7.34 6.26
C MET A 349 -26.17 -7.16 5.19
N LEU A 350 -27.41 -6.79 5.57
CA LEU A 350 -28.52 -6.66 4.63
C LEU A 350 -28.22 -5.65 3.52
N TYR A 351 -27.84 -4.43 3.90
CA TYR A 351 -27.54 -3.37 2.95
C TYR A 351 -26.22 -3.61 2.21
N LYS A 352 -25.24 -4.25 2.83
CA LYS A 352 -23.96 -4.59 2.19
C LYS A 352 -24.14 -5.62 1.08
N VAL A 353 -24.91 -6.69 1.33
CA VAL A 353 -25.26 -7.69 0.32
C VAL A 353 -26.08 -7.06 -0.81
N GLY A 354 -27.16 -6.33 -0.46
CA GLY A 354 -28.00 -5.66 -1.46
C GLY A 354 -27.22 -4.66 -2.31
N GLY A 355 -26.34 -3.88 -1.68
CA GLY A 355 -25.42 -2.98 -2.36
C GLY A 355 -24.47 -3.71 -3.30
N ARG A 356 -23.84 -4.81 -2.86
CA ARG A 356 -22.91 -5.58 -3.70
C ARG A 356 -23.60 -6.19 -4.93
N LEU A 357 -24.80 -6.76 -4.75
CA LEU A 357 -25.59 -7.30 -5.86
C LEU A 357 -26.03 -6.21 -6.84
N LYS A 358 -26.44 -5.03 -6.34
CA LYS A 358 -26.85 -3.91 -7.18
C LYS A 358 -25.71 -3.36 -8.03
N HIS A 359 -24.52 -3.18 -7.45
CA HIS A 359 -23.37 -2.60 -8.16
C HIS A 359 -22.64 -3.62 -9.04
N GLY A 360 -22.62 -4.90 -8.65
CA GLY A 360 -21.91 -5.95 -9.39
C GLY A 360 -22.53 -6.34 -10.74
N ARG A 361 -23.79 -5.96 -11.00
CA ARG A 361 -24.51 -6.20 -12.28
C ARG A 361 -24.36 -7.64 -12.81
N PHE A 362 -24.46 -8.62 -11.91
CA PHE A 362 -24.24 -10.03 -12.26
C PHE A 362 -25.30 -10.56 -13.25
N PRO A 363 -24.94 -11.48 -14.15
CA PRO A 363 -25.89 -12.11 -15.07
C PRO A 363 -26.93 -12.96 -14.31
N ARG A 364 -28.09 -13.15 -14.95
CA ARG A 364 -29.24 -13.88 -14.36
C ARG A 364 -28.86 -15.28 -13.84
N GLN A 365 -27.94 -15.95 -14.53
CA GLN A 365 -27.46 -17.29 -14.20
C GLN A 365 -26.68 -17.34 -12.88
N LEU A 366 -26.11 -16.22 -12.43
CA LEU A 366 -25.51 -16.08 -11.10
C LEU A 366 -26.53 -15.61 -10.06
N LEU A 367 -27.46 -14.74 -10.45
CA LEU A 367 -28.46 -14.18 -9.52
C LEU A 367 -29.52 -15.18 -9.07
N LEU A 368 -30.01 -16.04 -9.98
CA LEU A 368 -31.05 -17.03 -9.65
C LEU A 368 -30.63 -18.02 -8.55
N PRO A 369 -29.46 -18.70 -8.63
CA PRO A 369 -29.04 -19.64 -7.60
C PRO A 369 -28.38 -18.97 -6.39
N PHE A 370 -28.19 -17.64 -6.39
CA PHE A 370 -27.39 -16.92 -5.39
C PHE A 370 -27.75 -17.26 -3.93
N LEU A 371 -29.04 -17.35 -3.60
CA LEU A 371 -29.48 -17.66 -2.23
C LEU A 371 -29.18 -19.11 -1.83
N GLU A 372 -29.37 -20.05 -2.75
CA GLU A 372 -29.07 -21.46 -2.54
C GLU A 372 -27.56 -21.67 -2.35
N VAL A 373 -26.76 -21.12 -3.26
CA VAL A 373 -25.29 -21.13 -3.20
C VAL A 373 -24.79 -20.54 -1.88
N SER A 374 -25.31 -19.37 -1.49
CA SER A 374 -24.89 -18.70 -0.24
C SER A 374 -25.26 -19.51 1.00
N HIS A 375 -26.41 -20.18 1.00
CA HIS A 375 -26.83 -21.04 2.10
C HIS A 375 -25.98 -22.33 2.18
N ALA A 376 -25.62 -22.91 1.04
CA ALA A 376 -24.72 -24.06 0.99
C ALA A 376 -23.30 -23.66 1.44
N PHE A 377 -22.77 -22.53 0.97
CA PHE A 377 -21.46 -22.01 1.39
C PHE A 377 -21.40 -21.70 2.90
N MET A 378 -22.50 -21.23 3.48
CA MET A 378 -22.61 -21.00 4.92
C MET A 378 -22.33 -22.27 5.75
N LYS A 379 -22.76 -23.44 5.25
CA LYS A 379 -22.61 -24.75 5.89
C LYS A 379 -21.31 -25.46 5.53
N SER A 380 -20.68 -25.07 4.42
CA SER A 380 -19.44 -25.67 3.92
C SER A 380 -18.23 -25.27 4.76
N ASP A 381 -17.28 -26.19 4.91
CA ASP A 381 -15.96 -25.94 5.49
C ASP A 381 -14.97 -25.35 4.47
N GLN A 382 -15.35 -25.29 3.19
CA GLN A 382 -14.53 -24.66 2.16
C GLN A 382 -14.35 -23.16 2.41
N ARG A 383 -13.14 -22.68 2.16
CA ARG A 383 -12.69 -21.31 2.46
C ARG A 383 -12.80 -20.38 1.25
N SER A 384 -12.47 -20.90 0.07
CA SER A 384 -12.59 -20.22 -1.22
C SER A 384 -14.01 -20.36 -1.75
N VAL A 385 -14.63 -19.26 -2.15
CA VAL A 385 -15.92 -19.31 -2.85
C VAL A 385 -15.73 -19.88 -4.26
N ALA A 386 -14.61 -19.56 -4.92
CA ALA A 386 -14.32 -20.09 -6.26
C ALA A 386 -14.20 -21.62 -6.26
N ASP A 387 -13.45 -22.20 -5.32
CA ASP A 387 -13.28 -23.65 -5.21
C ASP A 387 -14.62 -24.31 -4.82
N PHE A 388 -15.37 -23.66 -3.92
CA PHE A 388 -16.69 -24.15 -3.53
C PHE A 388 -17.67 -24.19 -4.70
N LEU A 389 -17.67 -23.15 -5.53
CA LEU A 389 -18.47 -23.11 -6.74
C LEU A 389 -18.01 -24.20 -7.72
N HIS A 390 -16.70 -24.37 -7.90
CA HIS A 390 -16.14 -25.40 -8.78
C HIS A 390 -16.64 -26.80 -8.39
N ASP A 391 -16.52 -27.13 -7.11
CA ASP A 391 -16.83 -28.46 -6.59
C ASP A 391 -18.34 -28.73 -6.44
N SER A 392 -19.08 -27.74 -5.94
CA SER A 392 -20.48 -27.94 -5.52
C SER A 392 -21.50 -27.37 -6.50
N PHE A 393 -21.12 -26.41 -7.34
CA PHE A 393 -22.00 -25.73 -8.29
C PHE A 393 -21.32 -25.48 -9.65
N PRO A 394 -20.85 -26.53 -10.37
CA PRO A 394 -20.02 -26.36 -11.56
C PRO A 394 -20.68 -25.54 -12.69
N ALA A 395 -22.02 -25.61 -12.81
CA ALA A 395 -22.76 -24.77 -13.75
C ALA A 395 -22.71 -23.27 -13.38
N VAL A 396 -22.76 -22.94 -12.09
CA VAL A 396 -22.62 -21.56 -11.59
C VAL A 396 -21.16 -21.11 -11.73
N PHE A 397 -20.20 -22.00 -11.46
CA PHE A 397 -18.78 -21.73 -11.62
C PHE A 397 -18.42 -21.34 -13.06
N ALA A 398 -18.96 -22.02 -14.07
CA ALA A 398 -18.73 -21.67 -15.47
C ALA A 398 -19.15 -20.22 -15.79
N HIS A 399 -20.29 -19.76 -15.25
CA HIS A 399 -20.74 -18.38 -15.41
C HIS A 399 -19.94 -17.38 -14.57
N TYR A 400 -19.46 -17.79 -13.40
CA TYR A 400 -18.57 -16.99 -12.57
C TYR A 400 -17.21 -16.77 -13.27
N GLN A 401 -16.65 -17.81 -13.90
CA GLN A 401 -15.40 -17.68 -14.67
C GLN A 401 -15.55 -16.76 -15.88
N ALA A 402 -16.75 -16.71 -16.49
CA ALA A 402 -17.07 -15.84 -17.62
C ALA A 402 -17.26 -14.35 -17.23
N LEU A 403 -17.14 -13.98 -15.95
CA LEU A 403 -17.12 -12.57 -15.54
C LEU A 403 -15.91 -11.84 -16.13
N PRO A 404 -16.04 -10.53 -16.44
CA PRO A 404 -15.10 -9.82 -17.31
C PRO A 404 -13.68 -9.69 -16.74
N ASP A 405 -13.55 -9.58 -15.43
CA ASP A 405 -12.29 -9.34 -14.74
C ASP A 405 -12.29 -9.91 -13.31
N ASN A 406 -11.14 -9.81 -12.63
CA ASN A 406 -10.98 -10.26 -11.24
C ASN A 406 -11.83 -9.45 -10.26
N GLU A 407 -12.09 -8.17 -10.54
CA GLU A 407 -12.89 -7.32 -9.66
C GLU A 407 -14.35 -7.79 -9.63
N ALA A 408 -14.92 -8.10 -10.79
CA ALA A 408 -16.26 -8.66 -10.92
C ALA A 408 -16.39 -10.02 -10.23
N ARG A 409 -15.39 -10.90 -10.39
CA ARG A 409 -15.33 -12.19 -9.68
C ARG A 409 -15.30 -11.99 -8.16
N LEU A 410 -14.40 -11.15 -7.68
CA LEU A 410 -14.25 -10.86 -6.26
C LEU A 410 -15.50 -10.21 -5.66
N ALA A 411 -16.18 -9.36 -6.42
CA ALA A 411 -17.45 -8.76 -6.02
C ALA A 411 -18.54 -9.82 -5.81
N TYR A 412 -18.59 -10.84 -6.66
CA TYR A 412 -19.54 -11.95 -6.54
C TYR A 412 -19.20 -12.84 -5.33
N GLU A 413 -17.93 -13.20 -5.15
CA GLU A 413 -17.47 -13.97 -3.99
C GLU A 413 -17.75 -13.25 -2.66
N THR A 414 -17.52 -11.94 -2.64
CA THR A 414 -17.84 -11.07 -1.51
C THR A 414 -19.34 -11.08 -1.21
N ALA A 415 -20.20 -11.04 -2.25
CA ALA A 415 -21.65 -11.10 -2.08
C ALA A 415 -22.09 -12.43 -1.45
N ILE A 416 -21.57 -13.57 -1.94
CA ILE A 416 -21.83 -14.91 -1.38
C ILE A 416 -21.38 -14.98 0.08
N THR A 417 -20.15 -14.54 0.37
CA THR A 417 -19.56 -14.58 1.71
C THR A 417 -20.36 -13.74 2.71
N TRP A 418 -20.77 -12.53 2.31
CA TRP A 418 -21.58 -11.64 3.15
C TRP A 418 -23.00 -12.16 3.34
N GLN A 419 -23.60 -12.78 2.33
CA GLN A 419 -24.93 -13.38 2.46
C GLN A 419 -24.88 -14.64 3.34
N ALA A 420 -23.86 -15.49 3.21
CA ALA A 420 -23.62 -16.62 4.11
C ALA A 420 -23.43 -16.15 5.56
N THR A 421 -22.67 -15.07 5.76
CA THR A 421 -22.48 -14.44 7.07
C THR A 421 -23.79 -13.91 7.64
N ARG A 422 -24.61 -13.25 6.81
CA ARG A 422 -25.94 -12.77 7.19
C ARG A 422 -26.82 -13.92 7.67
N LEU A 423 -26.95 -14.98 6.88
CA LEU A 423 -27.78 -16.14 7.21
C LEU A 423 -27.36 -16.79 8.53
N TYR A 424 -26.06 -17.05 8.71
CA TYR A 424 -25.53 -17.65 9.94
C TYR A 424 -25.80 -16.78 11.17
N ARG A 425 -25.47 -15.49 11.08
CA ARG A 425 -25.65 -14.53 12.17
C ARG A 425 -27.11 -14.38 12.56
N ASN A 426 -28.00 -14.26 11.57
CA ASN A 426 -29.43 -14.15 11.82
C ASN A 426 -29.95 -15.43 12.49
N GLY A 427 -29.47 -16.60 12.07
CA GLY A 427 -29.79 -17.88 12.71
C GLY A 427 -29.36 -17.93 14.18
N CYS A 428 -28.16 -17.45 14.50
CA CYS A 428 -27.65 -17.40 15.88
C CYS A 428 -28.46 -16.43 16.75
N VAL A 429 -28.64 -15.18 16.29
CA VAL A 429 -29.35 -14.14 17.05
C VAL A 429 -30.83 -14.48 17.22
N ARG A 430 -31.49 -15.05 16.20
CA ARG A 430 -32.91 -15.46 16.26
C ARG A 430 -33.18 -16.43 17.42
N ARG A 431 -32.26 -17.35 17.70
CA ARG A 431 -32.38 -18.32 18.80
C ARG A 431 -32.32 -17.67 20.18
N LEU A 432 -31.71 -16.48 20.28
CA LEU A 432 -31.62 -15.72 21.52
C LEU A 432 -32.80 -14.78 21.74
N LEU A 433 -33.70 -14.58 20.76
CA LEU A 433 -34.84 -13.66 20.91
C LEU A 433 -35.70 -13.89 22.15
N PRO A 434 -35.96 -15.14 22.63
CA PRO A 434 -36.68 -15.37 23.89
C PRO A 434 -36.02 -14.75 25.14
N LEU A 435 -34.75 -14.34 25.05
CA LEU A 435 -33.99 -13.68 26.11
C LEU A 435 -33.89 -12.15 25.89
N HIS A 436 -34.67 -11.59 24.96
CA HIS A 436 -34.76 -10.16 24.64
C HIS A 436 -33.40 -9.44 24.50
N PRO A 437 -32.49 -9.92 23.63
CA PRO A 437 -31.15 -9.36 23.51
C PRO A 437 -31.18 -7.91 23.01
N LEU A 438 -30.19 -7.12 23.42
CA LEU A 438 -29.91 -5.81 22.85
C LEU A 438 -29.05 -5.96 21.59
N ILE A 439 -29.65 -5.74 20.43
CA ILE A 439 -28.97 -5.76 19.13
C ILE A 439 -28.48 -4.36 18.79
N VAL A 440 -27.18 -4.24 18.60
CA VAL A 440 -26.47 -3.00 18.31
C VAL A 440 -25.89 -3.07 16.90
N GLY A 441 -26.38 -2.21 16.01
CA GLY A 441 -25.96 -2.25 14.60
C GLY A 441 -26.77 -1.35 13.69
N ASP A 442 -26.74 -1.65 12.39
CA ASP A 442 -27.50 -0.90 11.39
C ASP A 442 -28.99 -1.27 11.37
N ASN A 443 -29.79 -0.41 10.72
CA ASN A 443 -31.24 -0.56 10.60
C ASN A 443 -31.72 -1.85 9.90
N GLY A 444 -30.83 -2.60 9.25
CA GLY A 444 -31.17 -3.87 8.63
C GLY A 444 -31.66 -4.91 9.65
N TRP A 445 -31.25 -4.81 10.91
CA TRP A 445 -31.74 -5.68 12.00
C TRP A 445 -33.24 -5.56 12.23
N ARG A 446 -33.77 -4.33 12.20
CA ARG A 446 -35.21 -4.08 12.36
C ARG A 446 -36.01 -4.70 11.23
N SER A 447 -35.45 -4.68 10.02
CA SER A 447 -36.06 -5.29 8.84
C SER A 447 -36.01 -6.82 8.89
N GLU A 448 -34.91 -7.38 9.36
CA GLU A 448 -34.70 -8.83 9.49
C GLU A 448 -35.70 -9.47 10.46
N PHE A 449 -35.89 -8.88 11.64
CA PHE A 449 -36.71 -9.47 12.70
C PHE A 449 -38.11 -8.86 12.81
N ARG A 450 -38.55 -8.04 11.85
CA ARG A 450 -39.87 -7.37 11.89
C ARG A 450 -41.09 -8.29 12.05
N ARG A 451 -40.95 -9.57 11.67
CA ARG A 451 -42.02 -10.59 11.72
C ARG A 451 -41.87 -11.56 12.90
N GLU A 452 -40.82 -11.43 13.70
CA GLU A 452 -40.62 -12.28 14.88
C GLU A 452 -41.63 -11.91 15.97
N VAL A 453 -42.22 -12.91 16.62
CA VAL A 453 -43.19 -12.70 17.71
C VAL A 453 -42.52 -12.01 18.89
N VAL A 454 -41.30 -12.45 19.24
CA VAL A 454 -40.50 -11.86 20.30
C VAL A 454 -39.52 -10.87 19.69
N GLN A 455 -39.72 -9.59 19.98
CA GLN A 455 -38.84 -8.53 19.49
C GLN A 455 -37.63 -8.35 20.41
N PRO A 456 -36.42 -8.17 19.83
CA PRO A 456 -35.24 -7.75 20.58
C PRO A 456 -35.30 -6.24 20.87
N ARG A 457 -34.39 -5.77 21.72
CA ARG A 457 -34.10 -4.33 21.84
C ARG A 457 -33.13 -3.93 20.73
N TYR A 458 -33.28 -2.72 20.20
CA TYR A 458 -32.41 -2.22 19.14
C TYR A 458 -31.67 -0.97 19.61
N MET A 459 -30.42 -0.84 19.19
CA MET A 459 -29.61 0.37 19.33
C MET A 459 -28.79 0.59 18.06
N ASP A 460 -28.52 1.85 17.75
CA ASP A 460 -27.73 2.23 16.58
C ASP A 460 -26.28 1.73 16.69
N ALA A 461 -25.61 1.68 15.54
CA ALA A 461 -24.23 1.25 15.47
C ALA A 461 -23.32 2.12 16.33
N LEU A 462 -22.43 1.47 17.07
CA LEU A 462 -21.47 2.12 17.97
C LEU A 462 -20.11 2.31 17.30
N SER A 463 -19.46 3.42 17.63
CA SER A 463 -18.06 3.67 17.25
C SER A 463 -17.12 2.70 17.95
N TYR A 464 -16.23 2.08 17.18
CA TYR A 464 -15.20 1.20 17.72
C TYR A 464 -14.32 1.89 18.77
N TYR A 465 -14.02 3.17 18.56
CA TYR A 465 -13.04 3.89 19.37
C TYR A 465 -13.60 4.52 20.64
N THR A 466 -14.79 5.09 20.55
CA THR A 466 -15.36 5.92 21.63
C THR A 466 -16.41 5.17 22.42
N ASP A 467 -17.12 4.22 21.80
CA ASP A 467 -18.33 3.65 22.38
C ASP A 467 -18.14 2.20 22.83
N LEU A 468 -17.58 1.33 21.98
CA LEU A 468 -17.38 -0.08 22.32
C LEU A 468 -16.59 -0.32 23.63
N PRO A 469 -15.52 0.44 23.93
CA PRO A 469 -14.80 0.26 25.19
C PRO A 469 -15.66 0.51 26.43
N ARG A 470 -16.63 1.43 26.32
CA ARG A 470 -17.58 1.77 27.38
C ARG A 470 -18.76 0.78 27.41
N PHE A 471 -19.16 0.27 26.24
CA PHE A 471 -20.33 -0.57 26.05
C PHE A 471 -20.16 -2.00 26.56
N TYR A 472 -19.04 -2.68 26.28
CA TYR A 472 -18.91 -4.12 26.57
C TYR A 472 -19.12 -4.48 28.05
N CYS A 473 -18.72 -3.59 28.96
CA CYS A 473 -18.92 -3.76 30.41
C CYS A 473 -20.37 -3.60 30.87
N ARG A 474 -21.26 -3.10 30.01
CA ARG A 474 -22.69 -2.87 30.31
C ARG A 474 -23.57 -4.07 30.01
N SER A 475 -22.99 -5.12 29.42
CA SER A 475 -23.68 -6.35 29.10
C SER A 475 -23.28 -7.47 30.06
N ASN A 476 -24.25 -8.23 30.57
CA ASN A 476 -23.93 -9.43 31.32
C ASN A 476 -23.25 -10.47 30.40
N ILE A 477 -23.81 -10.70 29.22
CA ILE A 477 -23.23 -11.54 28.18
C ILE A 477 -23.08 -10.73 26.90
N ASN A 478 -21.86 -10.61 26.40
CA ASN A 478 -21.62 -10.14 25.03
C ASN A 478 -21.65 -11.36 24.10
N PHE A 479 -22.75 -11.52 23.38
CA PHE A 479 -22.89 -12.61 22.42
C PHE A 479 -22.09 -12.31 21.15
N ASN A 480 -21.33 -13.30 20.69
CA ASN A 480 -20.54 -13.23 19.47
C ASN A 480 -20.85 -14.41 18.56
N CYS A 481 -20.88 -14.13 17.26
CA CYS A 481 -20.86 -15.16 16.24
C CYS A 481 -19.96 -14.70 15.08
N THR A 482 -19.07 -15.57 14.66
CA THR A 482 -17.98 -15.23 13.76
C THR A 482 -18.47 -15.17 12.30
N SER A 483 -17.86 -14.28 11.50
CA SER A 483 -18.17 -14.12 10.08
C SER A 483 -17.97 -15.44 9.33
N LYS A 484 -18.68 -15.66 8.22
CA LYS A 484 -18.41 -16.83 7.34
C LYS A 484 -17.28 -16.58 6.34
N GLN A 485 -16.70 -15.39 6.36
CA GLN A 485 -15.43 -15.06 5.70
C GLN A 485 -14.23 -15.80 6.28
N MET A 486 -14.37 -16.33 7.50
CA MET A 486 -13.34 -17.02 8.25
C MET A 486 -13.93 -18.31 8.80
N LYS A 487 -13.32 -19.45 8.46
CA LYS A 487 -13.83 -20.77 8.85
C LYS A 487 -13.18 -21.19 10.16
N GLY A 488 -11.84 -21.13 10.21
CA GLY A 488 -11.06 -21.53 11.38
C GLY A 488 -10.73 -20.43 12.40
N ALA A 489 -10.68 -19.16 12.00
CA ALA A 489 -10.20 -18.08 12.87
C ALA A 489 -11.29 -17.38 13.71
N VAL A 490 -10.86 -16.57 14.67
CA VAL A 490 -11.72 -15.81 15.61
C VAL A 490 -11.72 -14.33 15.30
N ASN A 491 -12.84 -13.64 15.56
CA ASN A 491 -12.93 -12.19 15.33
C ASN A 491 -12.44 -11.35 16.52
N GLN A 492 -12.33 -10.04 16.31
CA GLN A 492 -11.82 -9.06 17.28
C GLN A 492 -12.51 -9.11 18.66
N ARG A 493 -13.81 -9.46 18.75
CA ARG A 493 -14.56 -9.46 20.04
C ARG A 493 -14.01 -10.46 21.04
N VAL A 494 -13.38 -11.52 20.57
CA VAL A 494 -12.73 -12.54 21.42
C VAL A 494 -11.56 -11.94 22.20
N PHE A 495 -11.00 -10.80 21.76
CA PHE A 495 -9.92 -10.10 22.46
C PHE A 495 -10.44 -8.87 23.23
N ASP A 496 -11.23 -8.02 22.59
CA ASP A 496 -11.64 -6.72 23.17
C ASP A 496 -12.62 -6.87 24.34
N VAL A 497 -13.56 -7.82 24.26
CA VAL A 497 -14.55 -8.03 25.32
C VAL A 497 -13.88 -8.48 26.63
N PRO A 498 -13.00 -9.51 26.63
CA PRO A 498 -12.22 -9.84 27.82
C PRO A 498 -11.29 -8.72 28.29
N ALA A 499 -10.66 -7.95 27.38
CA ALA A 499 -9.78 -6.84 27.75
C ALA A 499 -10.53 -5.78 28.57
N ALA A 500 -11.76 -5.46 28.14
CA ALA A 500 -12.71 -4.63 28.87
C ALA A 500 -13.18 -5.26 30.20
N GLY A 501 -12.84 -6.51 30.50
CA GLY A 501 -13.24 -7.22 31.71
C GLY A 501 -14.66 -7.78 31.66
N ALA A 502 -15.22 -7.91 30.45
CA ALA A 502 -16.56 -8.42 30.24
C ALA A 502 -16.53 -9.87 29.76
N PHE A 503 -17.67 -10.55 29.91
CA PHE A 503 -17.84 -11.94 29.49
C PHE A 503 -18.32 -12.00 28.03
N VAL A 504 -17.73 -12.93 27.27
CA VAL A 504 -18.11 -13.23 25.88
C VAL A 504 -18.60 -14.68 25.79
N LEU A 505 -19.72 -14.88 25.10
CA LEU A 505 -20.21 -16.19 24.64
C LEU A 505 -20.05 -16.21 23.12
N THR A 506 -19.21 -17.11 22.59
CA THR A 506 -18.83 -17.10 21.18
C THR A 506 -19.05 -18.46 20.52
N ASP A 507 -19.13 -18.50 19.19
CA ASP A 507 -19.01 -19.74 18.44
C ASP A 507 -17.59 -20.31 18.54
N TRP A 508 -17.48 -21.64 18.66
CA TRP A 508 -16.19 -22.33 18.61
C TRP A 508 -15.60 -22.25 17.20
N ARG A 509 -14.30 -22.01 17.15
CA ARG A 509 -13.50 -21.97 15.92
C ARG A 509 -12.21 -22.73 16.16
N ARG A 510 -11.74 -23.50 15.17
CA ARG A 510 -10.59 -24.42 15.35
C ARG A 510 -9.33 -23.72 15.87
N GLN A 511 -9.10 -22.46 15.50
CA GLN A 511 -7.92 -21.69 15.93
C GLN A 511 -8.09 -21.08 17.33
N MET A 512 -9.26 -21.18 17.97
CA MET A 512 -9.46 -20.78 19.38
C MET A 512 -8.52 -21.54 20.31
N GLU A 513 -8.25 -22.82 20.03
CA GLU A 513 -7.43 -23.71 20.85
C GLU A 513 -5.94 -23.32 20.87
N GLN A 514 -5.50 -22.48 19.91
CA GLN A 514 -4.15 -21.90 19.88
C GLN A 514 -4.05 -20.59 20.67
N LEU A 515 -5.19 -20.04 21.09
CA LEU A 515 -5.29 -18.72 21.70
C LEU A 515 -5.66 -18.81 23.19
N PHE A 516 -6.59 -19.70 23.53
CA PHE A 516 -7.15 -19.80 24.88
C PHE A 516 -7.21 -21.26 25.34
N ASP A 517 -6.99 -21.45 26.64
CA ASP A 517 -7.29 -22.74 27.27
C ASP A 517 -8.82 -22.92 27.37
N PRO A 518 -9.34 -24.17 27.37
CA PRO A 518 -10.79 -24.43 27.38
C PRO A 518 -11.57 -23.79 28.54
N ASP A 519 -10.92 -23.47 29.67
CA ASP A 519 -11.54 -22.85 30.84
C ASP A 519 -11.47 -21.31 30.85
N GLU A 520 -10.87 -20.71 29.81
CA GLU A 520 -10.74 -19.27 29.63
C GLU A 520 -11.85 -18.70 28.74
N MET A 521 -12.57 -19.54 27.98
CA MET A 521 -13.60 -19.12 27.04
C MET A 521 -14.83 -20.02 27.09
N VAL A 522 -16.01 -19.45 26.84
CA VAL A 522 -17.25 -20.21 26.66
C VAL A 522 -17.63 -20.19 25.19
N CYS A 523 -17.61 -21.37 24.59
CA CYS A 523 -17.89 -21.56 23.18
C CYS A 523 -19.09 -22.49 22.98
N TYR A 524 -20.00 -22.13 22.06
CA TYR A 524 -20.98 -23.05 21.52
C TYR A 524 -20.48 -23.64 20.19
N ARG A 525 -20.73 -24.92 19.93
CA ARG A 525 -20.36 -25.57 18.65
C ARG A 525 -21.53 -25.52 17.67
N ASP A 526 -22.73 -25.78 18.17
CA ASP A 526 -23.97 -25.63 17.43
C ASP A 526 -24.71 -24.35 17.87
N PRO A 527 -25.17 -23.48 16.95
CA PRO A 527 -26.03 -22.35 17.29
C PRO A 527 -27.22 -22.69 18.21
N ASP A 528 -27.76 -23.90 18.14
CA ASP A 528 -28.85 -24.37 18.98
C ASP A 528 -28.47 -24.53 20.47
N GLU A 529 -27.17 -24.63 20.81
CA GLU A 529 -26.68 -24.65 22.21
C GLU A 529 -26.68 -23.25 22.85
N ALA A 530 -26.58 -22.20 22.03
CA ALA A 530 -26.37 -20.83 22.51
C ALA A 530 -27.43 -20.34 23.51
N PRO A 531 -28.75 -20.60 23.34
CA PRO A 531 -29.76 -20.16 24.31
C PRO A 531 -29.63 -20.83 25.68
N GLU A 532 -29.27 -22.11 25.74
CA GLU A 532 -29.08 -22.82 27.00
C GLU A 532 -27.86 -22.30 27.74
N LEU A 533 -26.73 -22.15 27.04
CA LEU A 533 -25.51 -21.55 27.61
C LEU A 533 -25.77 -20.11 28.10
N ALA A 534 -26.51 -19.31 27.34
CA ALA A 534 -26.87 -17.96 27.75
C ALA A 534 -27.70 -17.95 29.04
N ARG A 535 -28.77 -18.78 29.13
CA ARG A 535 -29.56 -18.92 30.37
C ARG A 535 -28.70 -19.36 31.55
N TYR A 536 -27.82 -20.34 31.33
CA TYR A 536 -26.92 -20.84 32.35
C TYR A 536 -26.02 -19.73 32.90
N TYR A 537 -25.32 -18.98 32.05
CA TYR A 537 -24.38 -17.95 32.51
C TYR A 537 -25.06 -16.67 33.03
N LEU A 538 -26.31 -16.42 32.65
CA LEU A 538 -27.14 -15.40 33.31
C LEU A 538 -27.47 -15.81 34.76
N ALA A 539 -27.82 -17.07 35.00
CA ALA A 539 -28.11 -17.59 36.33
C ALA A 539 -26.85 -17.76 37.22
N HIS A 540 -25.64 -17.77 36.63
CA HIS A 540 -24.38 -18.04 37.36
C HIS A 540 -23.37 -16.87 37.25
N PRO A 541 -23.64 -15.70 37.88
CA PRO A 541 -22.79 -14.51 37.76
C PRO A 541 -21.38 -14.67 38.33
N GLN A 542 -21.18 -15.56 39.32
CA GLN A 542 -19.84 -15.84 39.85
C GLN A 542 -18.98 -16.61 38.83
N LYS A 543 -19.54 -17.66 38.19
CA LYS A 543 -18.85 -18.43 37.14
C LYS A 543 -18.53 -17.53 35.94
N ARG A 544 -19.50 -16.71 35.52
CA ARG A 544 -19.34 -15.74 34.44
C ARG A 544 -18.18 -14.78 34.69
N ARG A 545 -18.11 -14.18 35.89
CA ARG A 545 -17.01 -13.29 36.30
C ARG A 545 -15.66 -14.02 36.35
N HIS A 546 -15.62 -15.25 36.86
CA HIS A 546 -14.39 -16.03 36.93
C HIS A 546 -13.79 -16.28 35.54
N ILE A 547 -14.61 -16.71 34.58
CA ILE A 547 -14.15 -16.95 33.20
C ILE A 547 -13.69 -15.65 32.54
N ALA A 548 -14.47 -14.56 32.65
CA ALA A 548 -14.07 -13.25 32.11
C ALA A 548 -12.71 -12.76 32.65
N GLN A 549 -12.42 -13.01 33.94
CA GLN A 549 -11.12 -12.68 34.53
C GLN A 549 -9.99 -13.55 33.99
N ARG A 550 -10.20 -14.85 33.80
CA ARG A 550 -9.23 -15.75 33.18
C ARG A 550 -8.93 -15.33 31.73
N ALA A 551 -9.97 -15.14 30.93
CA ALA A 551 -9.89 -14.63 29.56
C ALA A 551 -9.09 -13.32 29.48
N ARG A 552 -9.38 -12.37 30.38
CA ARG A 552 -8.67 -11.09 30.45
C ARG A 552 -7.18 -11.27 30.74
N ARG A 553 -6.83 -12.12 31.72
CA ARG A 553 -5.43 -12.40 32.05
C ARG A 553 -4.69 -12.96 30.83
N ARG A 554 -5.28 -13.92 30.11
CA ARG A 554 -4.73 -14.46 28.87
C ARG A 554 -4.53 -13.37 27.81
N VAL A 555 -5.56 -12.56 27.56
CA VAL A 555 -5.48 -11.48 26.55
C VAL A 555 -4.38 -10.49 26.87
N LEU A 556 -4.26 -10.03 28.12
CA LEU A 556 -3.24 -9.07 28.51
C LEU A 556 -1.83 -9.65 28.46
N ALA A 557 -1.68 -10.94 28.75
CA ALA A 557 -0.39 -11.63 28.73
C ALA A 557 0.07 -12.04 27.33
N CYS A 558 -0.85 -12.23 26.37
CA CYS A 558 -0.49 -12.89 25.10
C CYS A 558 -1.07 -12.24 23.84
N HIS A 559 -2.05 -11.34 23.94
CA HIS A 559 -2.88 -10.93 22.79
C HIS A 559 -3.10 -9.43 22.67
N THR A 560 -2.07 -8.66 23.02
CA THR A 560 -2.06 -7.20 22.80
C THR A 560 -1.37 -6.84 21.48
N TRP A 561 -1.63 -5.65 20.95
CA TRP A 561 -0.91 -5.12 19.79
C TRP A 561 0.62 -5.11 19.99
N ALA A 562 1.11 -4.89 21.22
CA ALA A 562 2.53 -4.97 21.55
C ALA A 562 3.10 -6.38 21.32
N HIS A 563 2.43 -7.43 21.82
CA HIS A 563 2.85 -8.81 21.57
C HIS A 563 2.86 -9.16 20.08
N ARG A 564 1.87 -8.69 19.32
CA ARG A 564 1.79 -8.91 17.88
C ARG A 564 2.91 -8.21 17.12
N LEU A 565 3.18 -6.95 17.45
CA LEU A 565 4.26 -6.19 16.84
C LEU A 565 5.63 -6.82 17.13
N GLN A 566 5.86 -7.29 18.36
CA GLN A 566 7.10 -7.99 18.71
C GLN A 566 7.27 -9.27 17.88
N SER A 567 6.23 -10.11 17.80
CA SER A 567 6.24 -11.34 17.00
C SER A 567 6.49 -11.06 15.51
N LEU A 568 5.82 -10.03 14.97
CA LEU A 568 6.00 -9.58 13.59
C LEU A 568 7.46 -9.18 13.32
N LEU A 569 8.03 -8.32 14.17
CA LEU A 569 9.39 -7.81 13.99
C LEU A 569 10.44 -8.90 14.15
N GLU A 570 10.19 -9.88 15.01
CA GLU A 570 11.05 -11.06 15.14
C GLU A 570 11.08 -11.87 13.85
N GLN A 571 9.93 -12.16 13.25
CA GLN A 571 9.84 -12.83 11.94
C GLN A 571 10.55 -12.01 10.85
N MET A 572 10.33 -10.70 10.82
CA MET A 572 11.02 -9.82 9.87
C MET A 572 12.53 -9.85 10.04
N ARG A 573 13.03 -9.87 11.28
CA ARG A 573 14.47 -10.00 11.58
C ARG A 573 15.02 -11.36 11.16
N GLN A 574 14.30 -12.46 11.36
CA GLN A 574 14.73 -13.79 10.95
C GLN A 574 14.85 -13.90 9.42
N VAL A 575 13.91 -13.30 8.67
CA VAL A 575 13.93 -13.32 7.21
C VAL A 575 14.99 -12.37 6.66
N TYR A 576 14.92 -11.08 7.03
CA TYR A 576 15.63 -9.98 6.38
C TYR A 576 16.85 -9.45 7.15
N GLY A 577 17.08 -9.91 8.38
CA GLY A 577 18.24 -9.52 9.18
C GLY A 577 19.55 -10.15 8.68
N THR A 578 20.67 -9.53 9.05
CA THR A 578 22.01 -10.07 8.79
C THR A 578 22.25 -11.43 9.48
N PRO A 579 23.21 -12.26 9.00
CA PRO A 579 23.46 -13.58 9.58
C PRO A 579 23.77 -13.58 11.08
N VAL A 580 24.45 -12.53 11.58
CA VAL A 580 24.76 -12.37 13.01
C VAL A 580 23.47 -12.15 13.82
N THR A 581 22.54 -11.36 13.29
CA THR A 581 21.28 -11.05 13.96
C THR A 581 20.28 -12.21 13.94
N LYS A 582 20.40 -13.15 12.99
CA LYS A 582 19.58 -14.38 12.98
C LYS A 582 19.90 -15.28 14.19
N LYS A 583 21.18 -15.39 14.58
CA LYS A 583 21.60 -16.15 15.78
C LYS A 583 21.11 -15.55 17.10
N ILE A 584 20.82 -14.25 17.14
CA ILE A 584 20.28 -13.58 18.33
C ILE A 584 18.78 -13.86 18.45
N ALA A 585 18.04 -13.83 17.34
CA ALA A 585 16.62 -14.19 17.31
C ALA A 585 16.39 -15.65 17.76
N GLU A 586 17.30 -16.57 17.44
CA GLU A 586 17.23 -17.97 17.87
C GLU A 586 17.44 -18.18 19.38
N ARG A 587 17.99 -17.20 20.10
CA ARG A 587 18.31 -17.32 21.54
C ARG A 587 17.22 -16.81 22.49
N GLY A 588 16.19 -16.13 21.98
CA GLY A 588 15.11 -15.56 22.79
C GLY A 588 15.56 -14.42 23.72
N PRO A 589 14.63 -13.67 24.33
CA PRO A 589 14.94 -12.54 25.21
C PRO A 589 15.44 -12.91 26.62
N ASP A 590 15.55 -14.20 26.97
CA ASP A 590 15.92 -14.67 28.32
C ASP A 590 17.40 -15.13 28.43
N ALA A 591 18.32 -14.42 27.76
CA ALA A 591 19.77 -14.64 27.91
C ALA A 591 20.47 -13.49 28.65
#